data_AF-A0AAX4HCJ1-F1
#
_entry.id   AF-A0AAX4HCJ1-F1
#
_cell.length_a   1.000
_cell.length_b   1.000
_cell.length_c   1.000
_cell.angle_alpha   90.00
_cell.angle_beta   90.00
_cell.angle_gamma   90.00
#
_symmetry.space_group_name_H-M   'P 1'
#
loop_
_entity.id
_entity.type
_entity.pdbx_description
1 polymer ?
#
loop_
_entity_poly.entity_id
_entity_poly.type
_entity_poly.pdbx_seq_one_letter_code
_entity_poly.pdbx_strand_id
1 'polypeptide(L)' 'MATYQLSLSDESKERLAKVLDYSRTLAHYGFIPFILYLGWKASPTKPSLFNLLSPFPSA' A
#
# COMPACT_ATOMS: atom_id res chain seq x y z
N MET A 1 24.08 19.46 10.94
CA MET A 1 22.95 18.76 10.28
C MET A 1 22.18 19.80 9.49
N ALA A 2 22.25 19.79 8.15
CA ALA A 2 21.51 20.77 7.35
C ALA A 2 20.03 20.39 7.30
N THR A 3 19.18 21.21 7.91
CA THR A 3 17.73 21.07 7.81
C THR A 3 17.33 21.57 6.42
N TYR A 4 16.97 20.66 5.52
CA TYR A 4 16.39 21.04 4.22
C TYR A 4 15.00 21.64 4.47
N GLN A 5 14.94 22.96 4.65
CA GLN A 5 13.68 23.70 4.68
C GLN A 5 13.16 23.77 3.25
N LEU A 6 12.27 22.82 2.89
CA LEU A 6 11.46 22.91 1.70
C LEU A 6 10.62 24.19 1.80
N SER A 7 11.05 25.26 1.12
CA SER A 7 10.34 26.54 1.05
C SER A 7 9.13 26.41 0.12
N LEU A 8 8.12 25.68 0.57
CA LEU A 8 6.85 25.51 -0.14
C LEU A 8 5.90 26.67 0.21
N SER A 9 5.06 27.07 -0.75
CA SER A 9 3.93 27.96 -0.46
C SER A 9 2.94 27.27 0.48
N ASP A 10 2.16 28.04 1.23
CA ASP A 10 1.22 27.47 2.22
C ASP A 10 0.14 26.60 1.54
N GLU A 11 -0.28 26.97 0.33
CA GLU A 11 -1.15 26.14 -0.50
C GLU A 11 -0.51 24.79 -0.88
N SER A 12 0.78 24.78 -1.25
CA SER A 12 1.48 23.53 -1.53
C SER A 12 1.66 22.67 -0.29
N LYS A 13 1.90 23.28 0.89
CA LYS A 13 1.98 22.55 2.16
C LYS A 13 0.65 21.89 2.52
N GLU A 14 -0.46 22.60 2.39
CA GLU A 14 -1.79 22.07 2.70
C GLU A 14 -2.13 20.90 1.77
N ARG A 15 -1.87 21.05 0.46
CA ARG A 15 -2.08 19.97 -0.51
C ARG A 15 -1.22 18.74 -0.20
N LEU A 16 0.05 18.95 0.15
CA LEU A 16 0.95 17.86 0.52
C LEU A 16 0.48 17.16 1.79
N ALA A 17 0.09 17.90 2.83
CA ALA A 17 -0.44 17.34 4.06
C ALA A 17 -1.66 16.46 3.77
N LYS A 18 -2.59 16.95 2.95
CA LYS A 18 -3.77 16.21 2.52
C LYS A 18 -3.44 14.93 1.76
N VAL A 19 -2.47 14.96 0.84
CA VAL A 19 -1.99 13.76 0.13
C VAL A 19 -1.37 12.77 1.11
N LEU A 20 -0.58 13.24 2.07
CA LEU A 20 0.04 12.37 3.08
C LEU A 20 -1.00 11.71 3.97
N ASP A 21 -2.05 12.43 4.37
CA ASP A 21 -3.16 11.87 5.15
C ASP A 21 -3.90 10.76 4.39
N TYR A 22 -4.18 10.97 3.11
CA TYR A 22 -4.74 9.91 2.26
C TYR A 22 -3.77 8.74 2.08
N SER A 23 -2.48 9.02 1.88
CA SER A 23 -1.46 7.99 1.71
C SER A 23 -1.38 7.07 2.93
N ARG A 24 -1.54 7.62 4.14
CA ARG A 24 -1.56 6.84 5.39
C ARG A 24 -2.73 5.84 5.41
N THR A 25 -3.90 6.30 5.01
CA THR A 25 -5.11 5.47 4.94
C THR A 25 -4.96 4.38 3.88
N LEU A 26 -4.48 4.75 2.69
CA LEU A 26 -4.25 3.80 1.60
C LEU A 26 -3.19 2.75 1.95
N ALA A 27 -2.09 3.15 2.58
CA ALA A 27 -1.07 2.22 3.02
C ALA A 27 -1.60 1.26 4.08
N HIS A 28 -2.35 1.76 5.08
CA HIS A 28 -2.87 0.92 6.16
C HIS A 28 -3.83 -0.17 5.65
N TYR A 29 -4.82 0.21 4.85
CA TYR A 29 -5.82 -0.75 4.36
C TYR A 29 -5.41 -1.47 3.08
N GLY A 30 -4.55 -0.85 2.27
CA GLY A 30 -4.11 -1.39 0.98
C GLY A 30 -2.91 -2.33 1.07
N PHE A 31 -2.14 -2.32 2.16
CA PHE A 31 -0.92 -3.13 2.27
C PHE A 31 -1.19 -4.63 2.09
N ILE A 32 -2.12 -5.21 2.86
CA ILE A 32 -2.41 -6.65 2.79
C ILE A 32 -2.94 -7.06 1.41
N PRO A 33 -3.97 -6.42 0.83
CA PRO A 33 -4.41 -6.73 -0.53
C PRO A 33 -3.29 -6.61 -1.57
N PHE A 34 -2.42 -5.60 -1.43
CA PHE A 34 -1.33 -5.36 -2.37
C PHE A 34 -0.29 -6.48 -2.35
N ILE A 35 0.21 -6.88 -1.17
CA ILE A 35 1.20 -7.97 -1.08
C ILE A 35 0.62 -9.31 -1.55
N LEU A 36 -0.65 -9.57 -1.25
CA LEU A 36 -1.36 -10.76 -1.71
C LEU A 36 -1.46 -10.79 -3.24
N TYR A 37 -1.81 -9.65 -3.85
CA TYR A 37 -1.85 -9.53 -5.31
C TYR A 37 -0.48 -9.76 -5.95
N LEU A 38 0.59 -9.19 -5.38
CA LEU A 38 1.94 -9.41 -5.89
C LEU A 38 2.34 -10.89 -5.84
N GLY A 39 2.11 -11.56 -4.70
CA GLY A 39 2.39 -12.99 -4.54
C GLY A 39 1.55 -13.86 -5.49
N TRP A 40 0.26 -13.56 -5.61
CA TRP A 40 -0.64 -14.25 -6.54
C TRP A 40 -0.20 -14.09 -8.00
N LYS A 41 0.17 -12.87 -8.41
CA LYS A 41 0.62 -12.57 -9.78
C LYS A 41 1.94 -13.26 -10.13
N ALA A 42 2.84 -13.40 -9.16
CA ALA A 42 4.12 -14.09 -9.33
C ALA A 42 3.97 -15.62 -9.31
N SER A 43 2.89 -16.16 -8.73
CA SER A 43 2.66 -17.60 -8.63
C SER A 43 2.25 -18.22 -9.97
N PRO A 44 2.88 -19.33 -10.41
CA PRO A 44 2.47 -20.05 -11.61
C PRO A 44 1.05 -20.62 -11.52
N THR A 45 0.66 -21.11 -10.34
CA THR A 45 -0.62 -21.80 -10.11
C THR A 45 -1.81 -20.86 -9.97
N LYS A 46 -1.57 -19.56 -9.75
CA LYS A 46 -2.59 -18.49 -9.58
C LYS A 46 -3.85 -18.98 -8.82
N PRO A 47 -3.70 -19.31 -7.52
CA PRO A 47 -4.78 -19.93 -6.74
C PRO A 47 -6.04 -19.05 -6.70
N SER A 48 -7.19 -19.68 -6.48
CA SER A 48 -8.45 -18.95 -6.23
C SER A 48 -8.35 -18.15 -4.92
N LEU A 49 -9.21 -17.13 -4.76
CA LEU A 49 -9.21 -16.30 -3.55
C LEU A 49 -9.45 -17.12 -2.27
N PHE A 50 -10.31 -18.14 -2.34
CA PHE A 50 -10.55 -19.03 -1.20
C PHE A 50 -9.29 -19.78 -0.79
N ASN A 51 -8.56 -20.36 -1.76
CA ASN A 51 -7.31 -21.09 -1.48
C ASN A 51 -6.18 -20.17 -1.03
N LEU A 52 -6.19 -18.91 -1.45
CA LEU A 52 -5.20 -17.91 -1.04
C LEU A 52 -5.40 -17.46 0.43
N LEU A 53 -6.64 -17.48 0.92
CA LEU A 53 -6.99 -17.05 2.27
C LEU A 53 -7.22 -18.23 3.23
N SER A 54 -7.37 -19.45 2.72
CA SER A 54 -7.60 -20.62 3.54
C SER A 54 -6.31 -21.03 4.26
N PRO A 55 -6.40 -21.43 5.55
CA PRO A 55 -5.25 -22.00 6.27
C PRO A 55 -5.06 -23.49 5.95
N PHE A 56 -5.91 -24.07 5.10
CA PHE A 56 -5.90 -25.50 4.79
C PHE A 56 -5.03 -25.78 3.56
N PRO A 57 -4.31 -26.92 3.52
CA PRO A 57 -3.56 -27.32 2.34
C PRO A 57 -4.49 -27.39 1.12
N SER A 58 -4.13 -26.69 0.05
CA SER A 58 -4.77 -26.87 -1.25
C SER A 58 -4.24 -28.17 -1.84
N ALA A 59 -5.12 -29.16 -2.06
CA ALA A 59 -4.78 -30.45 -2.67
C ALA A 59 -4.41 -30.33 -4.15
#